data_AF-A0A2E0W1I8-F1
#
_entry.id   AF-A0A2E0W1I8-F1
#
_cell.length_a   1.000
_cell.length_b   1.000
_cell.length_c   1.000
_cell.angle_alpha   90.00
_cell.angle_beta   90.00
_cell.angle_gamma   90.00
#
_symmetry.space_group_name_H-M   'P 1'
#
loop_
_entity.id
_entity.type
_entity.pdbx_description
1 polymer ?
#
loop_
_entity_poly.entity_id
_entity_poly.type
_entity_poly.pdbx_seq_one_letter_code
_entity_poly.pdbx_strand_id
1 'polypeptide(L)'
;MQKVLIWIVSFIITLSTAYYQRITGPTYPINDKITFNNTEIKYTLARSHGGFENHEVILETENKNLDINLYWKALNSPEDWHKVKFEYKEGKYIGILPNPKVLAAKLEYYVEISNQSETIKLPQDKDFIIIRFKGDVPLWALIPHVIIMFGAMLLATRTGIEALLKRNNVNKLTYWTIGFLLIGGFILGPLVQKFAFDAYWTGFPFGYDLTDNKTLLALIGWLIALFMIKKNYKPNLGVILASIIMLVIFLIPHSLLGSEADYQEINKQQTERSTEN
;
A
#
# COMPACT_ATOMS: atom_id res chain seq x y z
N MET A 1 -21.12 -24.84 19.45
CA MET A 1 -19.64 -24.79 19.49
C MET A 1 -18.99 -24.76 18.11
N GLN A 2 -19.23 -25.73 17.21
CA GLN A 2 -18.54 -25.79 15.91
C GLN A 2 -18.74 -24.55 15.00
N LYS A 3 -19.91 -23.89 15.04
CA LYS A 3 -20.15 -22.66 14.25
C LYS A 3 -19.29 -21.48 14.73
N VAL A 4 -19.13 -21.32 16.04
CA VAL A 4 -18.31 -20.27 16.65
C VAL A 4 -16.83 -20.52 16.38
N LEU A 5 -16.39 -21.77 16.48
CA LEU A 5 -15.02 -22.15 16.16
C LEU A 5 -14.62 -21.76 14.73
N ILE A 6 -15.48 -21.99 13.74
CA ILE A 6 -15.14 -21.62 12.36
C ILE A 6 -15.06 -20.11 12.19
N TRP A 7 -15.89 -19.32 12.89
CA TRP A 7 -15.76 -17.87 12.91
C TRP A 7 -14.42 -17.42 13.51
N ILE A 8 -14.02 -18.02 14.64
CA ILE A 8 -12.73 -17.73 15.28
C ILE A 8 -11.57 -18.07 14.33
N VAL A 9 -11.57 -19.26 13.71
CA VAL A 9 -10.53 -19.66 12.76
C VAL A 9 -10.51 -18.73 11.55
N SER A 10 -11.67 -18.39 10.98
CA SER A 10 -11.75 -17.46 9.85
C SER A 10 -11.20 -16.09 10.23
N PHE A 11 -11.52 -15.60 11.44
CA PHE A 11 -11.05 -14.32 11.96
C PHE A 11 -9.54 -14.31 12.15
N ILE A 12 -8.97 -15.38 12.73
CA ILE A 12 -7.51 -15.51 12.89
C ILE A 12 -6.82 -15.48 11.53
N ILE A 13 -7.31 -16.25 10.54
CA ILE A 13 -6.74 -16.26 9.19
C ILE A 13 -6.79 -14.85 8.57
N THR A 14 -7.94 -14.18 8.61
CA THR A 14 -8.09 -12.82 8.07
C THR A 14 -7.16 -11.84 8.77
N LEU A 15 -7.05 -11.88 10.10
CA LEU A 15 -6.19 -10.98 10.86
C LEU A 15 -4.70 -11.24 10.58
N SER A 16 -4.30 -12.51 10.50
CA SER A 16 -2.93 -12.88 10.12
C SER A 16 -2.58 -12.42 8.72
N THR A 17 -3.48 -12.55 7.75
CA THR A 17 -3.24 -12.04 6.39
C THR A 17 -3.20 -10.51 6.37
N ALA A 18 -4.10 -9.82 7.07
CA ALA A 18 -4.09 -8.36 7.18
C ALA A 18 -2.77 -7.84 7.77
N TYR A 19 -2.28 -8.50 8.82
CA TYR A 19 -1.00 -8.19 9.43
C TYR A 19 0.17 -8.42 8.46
N TYR A 20 0.19 -9.60 7.80
CA TYR A 20 1.20 -9.93 6.78
C TYR A 20 1.24 -8.90 5.65
N GLN A 21 0.08 -8.53 5.10
CA GLN A 21 -0.04 -7.49 4.06
C GLN A 21 0.53 -6.14 4.52
N ARG A 22 0.28 -5.76 5.78
CA ARG A 22 0.74 -4.48 6.32
C ARG A 22 2.26 -4.42 6.41
N ILE A 23 2.89 -5.46 6.93
CA ILE A 23 4.35 -5.48 7.16
C ILE A 23 5.16 -5.73 5.88
N THR A 24 4.60 -6.49 4.93
CA THR A 24 5.25 -6.77 3.63
C THR A 24 4.93 -5.72 2.57
N GLY A 25 4.03 -4.78 2.88
CA GLY A 25 3.63 -3.71 1.98
C GLY A 25 4.80 -2.80 1.60
N PRO A 26 4.86 -2.31 0.35
CA PRO A 26 5.91 -1.40 -0.11
C PRO A 26 5.82 -0.02 0.57
N THR A 27 4.70 0.28 1.24
CA THR A 27 4.47 1.53 1.97
C THR A 27 4.81 1.46 3.46
N TYR A 28 5.19 0.29 3.97
CA TYR A 28 5.55 0.12 5.39
C TYR A 28 6.85 0.90 5.69
N PRO A 29 6.94 1.77 6.71
CA PRO A 29 8.18 2.51 6.95
C PRO A 29 9.35 1.58 7.27
N ILE A 30 10.57 1.97 6.89
CA ILE A 30 11.79 1.32 7.37
C ILE A 30 12.17 2.00 8.68
N ASN A 31 11.99 1.27 9.78
CA ASN A 31 12.39 1.70 11.11
C ASN A 31 13.60 0.88 11.51
N ASP A 32 14.71 1.55 11.76
CA ASP A 32 15.95 0.88 12.13
C ASP A 32 16.82 1.81 12.98
N LYS A 33 17.94 1.27 13.46
CA LYS A 33 18.90 1.98 14.28
C LYS A 33 20.31 1.60 13.86
N ILE A 34 21.17 2.60 13.86
CA ILE A 34 22.59 2.42 13.57
C ILE A 34 23.41 2.98 14.72
N THR A 35 24.60 2.40 14.94
CA THR A 35 25.59 2.98 15.84
C THR A 35 26.63 3.68 14.98
N PHE A 36 26.79 4.99 15.17
CA PHE A 36 27.80 5.79 14.48
C PHE A 36 28.56 6.62 15.51
N ASN A 37 29.89 6.49 15.55
CA ASN A 37 30.75 7.13 16.56
C ASN A 37 30.25 6.94 18.00
N ASN A 38 29.99 5.69 18.40
CA ASN A 38 29.45 5.31 19.71
C ASN A 38 28.09 5.95 20.08
N THR A 39 27.40 6.58 19.12
CA THR A 39 26.08 7.16 19.31
C THR A 39 25.04 6.31 18.57
N GLU A 40 23.96 5.93 19.26
CA GLU A 40 22.81 5.28 18.61
C GLU A 40 21.98 6.35 17.91
N ILE A 41 21.74 6.17 16.61
CA ILE A 41 20.88 7.03 15.80
C ILE A 41 19.69 6.18 15.37
N LYS A 42 18.50 6.58 15.84
CA LYS A 42 17.24 5.96 15.42
C LYS A 42 16.67 6.73 14.25
N TYR A 43 16.18 6.01 13.24
CA TYR A 43 15.61 6.65 12.07
C TYR A 43 14.36 5.93 11.59
N THR A 44 13.48 6.72 11.00
CA THR A 44 12.30 6.24 10.29
C THR A 44 12.35 6.79 8.87
N LEU A 45 12.45 5.89 7.90
CA LEU A 45 12.37 6.26 6.50
C LEU A 45 11.01 5.85 5.94
N ALA A 46 10.15 6.83 5.69
CA ALA A 46 8.81 6.60 5.18
C ALA A 46 8.83 6.19 3.69
N ARG A 47 7.97 5.24 3.33
CA ARG A 47 7.76 4.82 1.93
C ARG A 47 6.44 5.31 1.34
N SER A 48 5.67 6.08 2.10
CA SER A 48 4.50 6.79 1.62
C SER A 48 4.27 8.06 2.42
N HIS A 49 3.83 9.12 1.73
CA HIS A 49 3.43 10.38 2.32
C HIS A 49 2.04 10.78 1.79
N GLY A 50 1.17 11.26 2.69
CA GLY A 50 -0.15 11.76 2.36
C GLY A 50 -0.18 13.29 2.42
N GLY A 51 -0.97 13.89 1.53
CA GLY A 51 -1.18 15.33 1.48
C GLY A 51 -0.24 16.05 0.51
N PHE A 52 -0.28 17.37 0.57
CA PHE A 52 0.45 18.26 -0.35
C PHE A 52 1.65 18.97 0.30
N GLU A 53 1.89 18.70 1.58
CA GLU A 53 3.02 19.24 2.32
C GLU A 53 4.29 18.44 2.06
N ASN A 54 5.44 19.07 2.32
CA ASN A 54 6.73 18.40 2.25
C ASN A 54 6.84 17.29 3.30
N HIS A 55 7.60 16.24 2.99
CA HIS A 55 7.83 15.17 3.93
C HIS A 55 9.09 15.44 4.77
N GLU A 56 8.93 15.44 6.09
CA GLU A 56 10.06 15.52 7.02
C GLU A 56 10.66 14.13 7.26
N VAL A 57 11.95 13.99 6.93
CA VAL A 57 12.77 12.83 7.31
C VAL A 57 13.44 13.15 8.63
N ILE A 58 13.24 12.30 9.63
CA ILE A 58 13.66 12.57 11.01
C ILE A 58 14.67 11.51 11.47
N LEU A 59 15.81 11.97 11.97
CA LEU A 59 16.83 11.17 12.63
C LEU A 59 16.97 11.64 14.09
N GLU A 60 16.77 10.74 15.04
CA GLU A 60 16.83 11.05 16.47
C GLU A 60 18.23 10.74 17.03
N THR A 61 18.91 11.76 17.55
CA THR A 61 20.25 11.64 18.13
C THR A 61 20.62 12.86 18.99
N GLU A 62 21.32 12.62 20.09
CA GLU A 62 21.83 13.67 20.96
C GLU A 62 23.11 14.33 20.41
N ASN A 63 23.77 13.69 19.45
CA ASN A 63 25.02 14.18 18.88
C ASN A 63 24.76 15.30 17.84
N LYS A 64 25.31 16.49 18.09
CA LYS A 64 25.11 17.69 17.23
C LYS A 64 26.19 17.87 16.16
N ASN A 65 27.22 17.03 16.16
CA ASN A 65 28.40 17.18 15.31
C ASN A 65 28.39 16.16 14.16
N LEU A 66 27.23 15.96 13.54
CA LEU A 66 27.07 15.12 12.37
C LEU A 66 26.73 15.99 11.16
N ASP A 67 27.39 15.74 10.02
CA ASP A 67 26.96 16.30 8.74
C ASP A 67 26.01 15.29 8.09
N ILE A 68 24.72 15.65 8.07
CA ILE A 68 23.67 14.76 7.56
C ILE A 68 23.05 15.40 6.33
N ASN A 69 23.02 14.64 5.24
CA ASN A 69 22.51 15.07 3.96
C ASN A 69 21.46 14.08 3.44
N LEU A 70 20.32 14.62 2.99
CA LEU A 70 19.28 13.91 2.28
C LEU A 70 19.57 14.04 0.79
N TYR A 71 19.60 12.92 0.08
CA TYR A 71 19.69 12.90 -1.38
C TYR A 71 18.39 12.37 -1.94
N TRP A 72 17.84 13.04 -2.95
CA TRP A 72 16.62 12.60 -3.60
C TRP A 72 16.60 12.90 -5.11
N LYS A 73 15.80 12.15 -5.85
CA LYS A 73 15.45 12.44 -7.25
C LYS A 73 14.10 11.82 -7.62
N ALA A 74 13.51 12.26 -8.72
CA ALA A 74 12.31 11.63 -9.24
C ALA A 74 12.60 10.20 -9.73
N LEU A 75 11.67 9.27 -9.47
CA LEU A 75 11.80 7.88 -9.91
C LEU A 75 11.95 7.80 -11.43
N ASN A 76 12.94 7.04 -11.91
CA ASN A 76 13.30 6.91 -13.32
C ASN A 76 13.71 8.23 -14.02
N SER A 77 14.05 9.28 -13.25
CA SER A 77 14.58 10.53 -13.82
C SER A 77 16.06 10.37 -14.19
N PRO A 78 16.50 10.89 -15.35
CA PRO A 78 17.92 10.99 -15.69
C PRO A 78 18.64 12.11 -14.92
N GLU A 79 17.92 12.91 -14.13
CA GLU A 79 18.48 14.00 -13.33
C GLU A 79 19.43 13.50 -12.24
N ASP A 80 20.39 14.35 -11.90
CA ASP A 80 21.29 14.13 -10.79
C ASP A 80 20.57 14.25 -9.44
N TRP A 81 21.15 13.63 -8.42
CA TRP A 81 20.63 13.67 -7.05
C TRP A 81 20.62 15.10 -6.50
N HIS A 82 19.45 15.55 -6.06
CA HIS A 82 19.34 16.77 -5.29
C HIS A 82 19.79 16.53 -3.86
N LYS A 83 20.62 17.43 -3.33
CA LYS A 83 21.14 17.37 -1.97
C LYS A 83 20.44 18.39 -1.08
N VAL A 84 19.92 17.93 0.06
CA VAL A 84 19.30 18.76 1.09
C VAL A 84 20.01 18.52 2.42
N LYS A 85 20.52 19.56 3.05
CA LYS A 85 21.17 19.45 4.35
C LYS A 85 20.13 19.33 5.46
N PHE A 86 20.35 18.46 6.43
CA PHE A 86 19.49 18.38 7.61
C PHE A 86 19.73 19.55 8.57
N GLU A 87 18.67 20.00 9.22
CA GLU A 87 18.72 20.97 10.31
C GLU A 87 18.60 20.27 11.65
N TYR A 88 19.49 20.60 12.59
CA TYR A 88 19.41 20.09 13.95
C TYR A 88 18.47 20.94 14.81
N LYS A 89 17.40 20.33 15.36
CA LYS A 89 16.43 20.96 16.25
C LYS A 89 16.04 19.99 17.37
N GLU A 90 16.21 20.42 18.62
CA GLU A 90 15.69 19.73 19.81
C GLU A 90 15.98 18.21 19.90
N GLY A 91 17.22 17.79 19.67
CA GLY A 91 17.58 16.35 19.76
C GLY A 91 17.30 15.54 18.48
N LYS A 92 16.93 16.22 17.39
CA LYS A 92 16.59 15.59 16.12
C LYS A 92 17.26 16.33 14.96
N TYR A 93 17.66 15.58 13.96
CA TYR A 93 17.96 16.11 12.64
C TYR A 93 16.72 15.97 11.77
N ILE A 94 16.33 17.06 11.12
CA ILE A 94 15.17 17.12 10.23
C ILE A 94 15.65 17.50 8.83
N GLY A 95 15.37 16.62 7.87
CA GLY A 95 15.64 16.82 6.45
C GLY A 95 14.32 16.95 5.70
N ILE A 96 14.21 17.95 4.81
CA ILE A 96 12.97 18.22 4.09
C ILE A 96 13.05 17.56 2.72
N LEU A 97 12.17 16.59 2.49
CA LEU A 97 11.95 16.01 1.17
C LEU A 97 10.79 16.75 0.49
N PRO A 98 11.01 17.42 -0.66
CA PRO A 98 9.98 18.21 -1.29
C PRO A 98 8.84 17.34 -1.80
N ASN A 99 7.62 17.84 -1.63
CA ASN A 99 6.46 17.22 -2.25
C ASN A 99 6.38 17.68 -3.72
N PRO A 100 6.36 16.76 -4.69
CA PRO A 100 6.27 17.11 -6.11
C PRO A 100 4.93 17.75 -6.49
N LYS A 101 3.95 17.81 -5.57
CA LYS A 101 2.57 18.30 -5.77
C LYS A 101 1.78 17.56 -6.85
N VAL A 102 2.33 16.46 -7.35
CA VAL A 102 1.69 15.55 -8.29
C VAL A 102 1.28 14.29 -7.55
N LEU A 103 0.05 13.84 -7.76
CA LEU A 103 -0.49 12.63 -7.15
C LEU A 103 0.14 11.39 -7.80
N ALA A 104 0.33 10.32 -7.03
CA ALA A 104 1.03 9.09 -7.47
C ALA A 104 2.51 9.29 -7.84
N ALA A 105 3.07 10.46 -7.56
CA ALA A 105 4.47 10.76 -7.74
C ALA A 105 5.34 9.93 -6.78
N LYS A 106 6.46 9.42 -7.31
CA LYS A 106 7.43 8.64 -6.54
C LYS A 106 8.79 9.30 -6.55
N LEU A 107 9.41 9.43 -5.39
CA LEU A 107 10.79 9.89 -5.29
C LEU A 107 11.66 8.75 -4.79
N GLU A 108 12.87 8.66 -5.34
CA GLU A 108 13.95 7.89 -4.75
C GLU A 108 14.68 8.80 -3.78
N TYR A 109 15.00 8.30 -2.58
CA TYR A 109 15.81 9.04 -1.64
C TYR A 109 16.65 8.14 -0.75
N TYR A 110 17.72 8.70 -0.18
CA TYR A 110 18.54 8.09 0.85
C TYR A 110 19.12 9.17 1.75
N VAL A 111 19.62 8.77 2.92
CA VAL A 111 20.29 9.69 3.85
C VAL A 111 21.75 9.31 3.97
N GLU A 112 22.63 10.29 3.95
CA GLU A 112 24.05 10.12 4.16
C GLU A 112 24.44 10.83 5.45
N ILE A 113 25.15 10.13 6.32
CA ILE A 113 25.70 10.67 7.56
C ILE A 113 27.20 10.61 7.42
N SER A 114 27.86 11.76 7.51
CA SER A 114 29.30 11.87 7.43
C SER A 114 29.89 12.54 8.68
N ASN A 115 31.11 12.13 9.00
CA ASN A 115 32.01 12.80 9.91
C ASN A 115 33.40 12.87 9.23
N GLN A 116 34.36 13.56 9.83
CA GLN A 116 35.71 13.80 9.30
C GLN A 116 36.47 12.52 8.86
N SER A 117 36.08 11.34 9.36
CA SER A 117 36.75 10.06 9.11
C SER A 117 35.91 9.02 8.37
N GLU A 118 34.57 9.12 8.38
CA GLU A 118 33.68 8.05 7.90
C GLU A 118 32.36 8.61 7.37
N THR A 119 31.85 7.97 6.32
CA THR A 119 30.55 8.24 5.73
C THR A 119 29.74 6.96 5.67
N ILE A 120 28.49 7.01 6.15
CA ILE A 120 27.54 5.91 6.08
C ILE A 120 26.28 6.34 5.35
N LYS A 121 25.66 5.37 4.66
CA LYS A 121 24.43 5.57 3.89
C LYS A 121 23.27 4.81 4.53
N LEU A 122 22.10 5.42 4.52
CA LEU A 122 20.86 4.89 5.04
C LEU A 122 19.79 4.80 3.94
N PRO A 123 19.11 3.64 3.81
CA PRO A 123 19.31 2.42 4.60
C PRO A 123 20.60 1.68 4.19
N GLN A 124 21.12 0.79 5.05
CA GLN A 124 22.39 0.07 4.77
C GLN A 124 22.24 -1.09 3.78
N ASP A 125 21.04 -1.65 3.64
CA ASP A 125 20.75 -2.83 2.82
C ASP A 125 20.38 -2.49 1.37
N LYS A 126 20.21 -1.21 1.04
CA LYS A 126 19.76 -0.73 -0.28
C LYS A 126 20.42 0.58 -0.67
N ASP A 127 20.56 0.80 -1.97
CA ASP A 127 21.10 2.06 -2.49
C ASP A 127 20.16 3.24 -2.26
N PHE A 128 18.85 3.02 -2.23
CA PHE A 128 17.86 4.05 -1.97
C PHE A 128 16.53 3.40 -1.60
N ILE A 129 15.59 4.25 -1.21
CA ILE A 129 14.22 3.88 -0.94
C ILE A 129 13.28 4.73 -1.75
N ILE A 130 12.11 4.17 -2.03
CA ILE A 130 11.08 4.82 -2.81
C ILE A 130 9.98 5.28 -1.87
N ILE A 131 9.66 6.58 -1.92
CA ILE A 131 8.49 7.15 -1.27
C ILE A 131 7.45 7.52 -2.30
N ARG A 132 6.19 7.15 -2.03
CA ARG A 132 5.05 7.50 -2.86
C ARG A 132 4.22 8.61 -2.21
N PHE A 133 4.01 9.69 -2.95
CA PHE A 133 3.12 10.79 -2.59
C PHE A 133 1.71 10.51 -3.08
N LYS A 134 0.73 10.75 -2.21
CA LYS A 134 -0.71 10.57 -2.49
C LYS A 134 -1.50 11.68 -1.84
N GLY A 135 -2.71 11.92 -2.34
CA GLY A 135 -3.65 12.84 -1.71
C GLY A 135 -4.11 12.35 -0.33
N ASP A 136 -4.64 13.28 0.46
CA ASP A 136 -5.24 12.96 1.75
C ASP A 136 -6.56 12.23 1.53
N VAL A 137 -6.64 11.00 2.06
CA VAL A 137 -7.85 10.20 2.02
C VAL A 137 -8.65 10.45 3.31
N PRO A 138 -9.87 11.00 3.22
CA PRO A 138 -10.69 11.23 4.40
C PRO A 138 -10.97 9.94 5.18
N LEU A 139 -10.87 10.00 6.50
CA LEU A 139 -11.10 8.84 7.37
C LEU A 139 -12.51 8.26 7.24
N TRP A 140 -13.51 9.09 6.95
CA TRP A 140 -14.88 8.64 6.72
C TRP A 140 -15.02 7.74 5.48
N ALA A 141 -14.10 7.84 4.50
CA ALA A 141 -14.08 6.96 3.33
C ALA A 141 -13.14 5.76 3.58
N LEU A 142 -11.96 6.01 4.15
CA LEU A 142 -10.94 4.98 4.38
C LEU A 142 -11.39 3.92 5.40
N ILE A 143 -11.95 4.33 6.54
CA ILE A 143 -12.32 3.39 7.62
C ILE A 143 -13.42 2.42 7.14
N PRO A 144 -14.54 2.88 6.54
CA PRO A 144 -15.54 1.94 6.00
C PRO A 144 -14.99 1.04 4.90
N HIS A 145 -14.13 1.57 4.01
CA HIS A 145 -13.50 0.77 2.96
C HIS A 145 -12.73 -0.41 3.55
N VAL A 146 -11.84 -0.13 4.52
CA VAL A 146 -11.01 -1.16 5.17
C VAL A 146 -11.86 -2.19 5.90
N ILE A 147 -12.86 -1.75 6.67
CA ILE A 147 -13.76 -2.66 7.40
C ILE A 147 -14.52 -3.57 6.44
N ILE A 148 -15.06 -3.03 5.34
CA ILE A 148 -15.84 -3.81 4.39
C ILE A 148 -14.94 -4.75 3.58
N MET A 149 -13.73 -4.34 3.20
CA MET A 149 -12.79 -5.22 2.49
C MET A 149 -12.33 -6.41 3.35
N PHE A 150 -11.96 -6.17 4.61
CA PHE A 150 -11.62 -7.27 5.52
C PHE A 150 -12.85 -8.08 5.93
N GLY A 151 -14.03 -7.47 5.98
CA GLY A 151 -15.30 -8.17 6.14
C GLY A 151 -15.59 -9.12 4.97
N ALA A 152 -15.33 -8.69 3.73
CA ALA A 152 -15.44 -9.53 2.54
C ALA A 152 -14.48 -10.73 2.64
N MET A 153 -13.23 -10.50 3.04
CA MET A 153 -12.25 -11.56 3.23
C MET A 153 -12.65 -12.55 4.33
N LEU A 154 -13.12 -12.04 5.48
CA LEU A 154 -13.60 -12.87 6.58
C LEU A 154 -14.76 -13.76 6.13
N LEU A 155 -15.74 -13.18 5.43
CA LEU A 155 -16.87 -13.91 4.87
C LEU A 155 -16.41 -14.94 3.82
N ALA A 156 -15.46 -14.60 2.96
CA ALA A 156 -14.88 -15.50 1.98
C ALA A 156 -14.21 -16.73 2.63
N THR A 157 -13.33 -16.51 3.61
CA THR A 157 -12.69 -17.59 4.37
C THR A 157 -13.73 -18.44 5.09
N ARG A 158 -14.72 -17.81 5.73
CA ARG A 158 -15.81 -18.48 6.42
C ARG A 158 -16.63 -19.37 5.49
N THR A 159 -16.92 -18.88 4.29
CA THR A 159 -17.69 -19.58 3.25
C THR A 159 -16.89 -20.75 2.68
N GLY A 160 -15.59 -20.56 2.43
CA GLY A 160 -14.67 -21.62 1.99
C GLY A 160 -14.63 -22.79 2.97
N ILE A 161 -14.51 -22.51 4.27
CA ILE A 161 -14.53 -23.54 5.31
C ILE A 161 -15.92 -24.22 5.41
N GLU A 162 -17.04 -23.50 5.27
CA GLU A 162 -18.37 -24.15 5.20
C GLU A 162 -18.46 -25.12 4.01
N ALA A 163 -17.93 -24.73 2.86
CA ALA A 163 -17.96 -25.54 1.64
C ALA A 163 -17.12 -26.81 1.77
N LEU A 164 -15.94 -26.73 2.42
CA LEU A 164 -15.11 -27.89 2.75
C LEU A 164 -15.85 -28.87 3.68
N LEU A 165 -16.56 -28.33 4.67
CA LEU A 165 -17.35 -29.11 5.62
C LEU A 165 -18.73 -29.54 5.09
N LYS A 166 -19.04 -29.22 3.81
CA LYS A 166 -20.31 -29.54 3.12
C LYS A 166 -21.56 -29.12 3.91
N ARG A 167 -21.58 -27.89 4.44
CA ARG A 167 -22.67 -27.36 5.27
C ARG A 167 -23.66 -26.50 4.48
N ASN A 168 -24.89 -26.34 5.01
CA ASN A 168 -26.00 -25.72 4.29
C ASN A 168 -25.94 -24.18 4.17
N ASN A 169 -24.99 -23.50 4.83
CA ASN A 169 -24.97 -22.03 4.87
C ASN A 169 -24.20 -21.37 3.71
N VAL A 170 -23.64 -22.17 2.79
CA VAL A 170 -22.77 -21.69 1.71
C VAL A 170 -23.46 -20.62 0.85
N ASN A 171 -24.73 -20.82 0.47
CA ASN A 171 -25.43 -19.89 -0.40
C ASN A 171 -25.57 -18.48 0.20
N LYS A 172 -26.02 -18.40 1.46
CA LYS A 172 -26.23 -17.11 2.15
C LYS A 172 -24.90 -16.38 2.31
N LEU A 173 -23.85 -17.09 2.70
CA LEU A 173 -22.53 -16.50 2.90
C LEU A 173 -21.91 -16.03 1.58
N THR A 174 -22.08 -16.76 0.47
CA THR A 174 -21.65 -16.32 -0.87
C THR A 174 -22.28 -14.97 -1.26
N TYR A 175 -23.59 -14.78 -1.04
CA TYR A 175 -24.24 -13.49 -1.32
C TYR A 175 -23.67 -12.35 -0.47
N TRP A 176 -23.43 -12.60 0.82
CA TRP A 176 -22.80 -11.60 1.71
C TRP A 176 -21.38 -11.26 1.27
N THR A 177 -20.58 -12.26 0.90
CA THR A 177 -19.20 -12.05 0.40
C THR A 177 -19.21 -11.18 -0.85
N ILE A 178 -20.08 -11.47 -1.83
CA ILE A 178 -20.23 -10.66 -3.05
C ILE A 178 -20.68 -9.24 -2.72
N GLY A 179 -21.68 -9.09 -1.84
CA GLY A 179 -22.17 -7.77 -1.44
C GLY A 179 -21.09 -6.90 -0.80
N PHE A 180 -20.31 -7.47 0.13
CA PHE A 180 -19.18 -6.78 0.74
C PHE A 180 -18.09 -6.47 -0.28
N LEU A 181 -17.77 -7.40 -1.18
CA LEU A 181 -16.76 -7.18 -2.22
C LEU A 181 -17.17 -6.07 -3.20
N LEU A 182 -18.44 -6.00 -3.58
CA LEU A 182 -18.96 -4.92 -4.43
C LEU A 182 -18.89 -3.56 -3.74
N ILE A 183 -19.37 -3.48 -2.49
CA ILE A 183 -19.36 -2.21 -1.75
C ILE A 183 -17.93 -1.78 -1.42
N GLY A 184 -17.10 -2.69 -0.91
CA GLY A 184 -15.72 -2.41 -0.52
C GLY A 184 -14.83 -2.15 -1.73
N GLY A 185 -14.91 -3.01 -2.75
CA GLY A 185 -13.98 -3.04 -3.88
C GLY A 185 -14.38 -2.17 -5.07
N PHE A 186 -15.68 -1.96 -5.33
CA PHE A 186 -16.18 -1.28 -6.54
C PHE A 186 -16.95 0.02 -6.25
N ILE A 187 -17.22 0.32 -4.97
CA ILE A 187 -17.81 1.61 -4.57
C ILE A 187 -16.80 2.39 -3.74
N LEU A 188 -16.42 1.84 -2.57
CA LEU A 188 -15.52 2.52 -1.66
C LEU A 188 -14.06 2.49 -2.12
N GLY A 189 -13.63 1.43 -2.82
CA GLY A 189 -12.30 1.33 -3.42
C GLY A 189 -12.03 2.47 -4.39
N PRO A 190 -12.83 2.61 -5.46
CA PRO A 190 -12.75 3.74 -6.39
C PRO A 190 -12.83 5.12 -5.72
N LEU A 191 -13.65 5.25 -4.69
CA LEU A 191 -13.76 6.50 -3.93
C LEU A 191 -12.45 6.84 -3.19
N VAL A 192 -11.86 5.87 -2.49
CA VAL A 192 -10.56 6.03 -1.83
C VAL A 192 -9.45 6.31 -2.85
N GLN A 193 -9.50 5.63 -4.01
CA GLN A 193 -8.55 5.83 -5.10
C GLN A 193 -8.63 7.24 -5.67
N LYS A 194 -9.85 7.77 -5.84
CA LYS A 194 -10.08 9.15 -6.29
C LYS A 194 -9.43 10.16 -5.36
N PHE A 195 -9.56 9.99 -4.05
CA PHE A 195 -8.89 10.88 -3.10
C PHE A 195 -7.36 10.74 -3.10
N ALA A 196 -6.84 9.53 -3.29
CA ALA A 196 -5.40 9.29 -3.25
C ALA A 196 -4.66 9.67 -4.53
N PHE A 197 -5.27 9.43 -5.70
CA PHE A 197 -4.60 9.45 -7.02
C PHE A 197 -5.40 10.15 -8.12
N ASP A 198 -6.52 10.79 -7.78
CA ASP A 198 -7.44 11.47 -8.71
C ASP A 198 -8.09 10.57 -9.78
N ALA A 199 -7.97 9.24 -9.65
CA ALA A 199 -8.57 8.25 -10.55
C ALA A 199 -9.56 7.35 -9.81
N TYR A 200 -10.69 7.00 -10.43
CA TYR A 200 -11.67 6.07 -9.85
C TYR A 200 -11.30 4.60 -10.08
N TRP A 201 -10.71 4.27 -11.22
CA TRP A 201 -10.34 2.91 -11.57
C TRP A 201 -9.21 2.94 -12.59
N THR A 202 -8.17 2.18 -12.33
CA THR A 202 -6.95 2.08 -13.14
C THR A 202 -6.66 0.62 -13.51
N GLY A 203 -7.54 -0.32 -13.17
CA GLY A 203 -7.51 -1.70 -13.65
C GLY A 203 -8.17 -1.91 -15.01
N PHE A 204 -8.22 -3.16 -15.47
CA PHE A 204 -8.84 -3.55 -16.73
C PHE A 204 -10.33 -3.15 -16.74
N PRO A 205 -10.88 -2.67 -17.87
CA PRO A 205 -10.25 -2.52 -19.19
C PRO A 205 -9.50 -1.19 -19.42
N PHE A 206 -9.48 -0.29 -18.44
CA PHE A 206 -8.96 1.08 -18.62
C PHE A 206 -7.48 1.23 -18.26
N GLY A 207 -6.90 0.25 -17.56
CA GLY A 207 -5.48 0.20 -17.25
C GLY A 207 -5.04 -1.17 -16.73
N TYR A 208 -3.87 -1.21 -16.09
CA TYR A 208 -3.23 -2.44 -15.63
C TYR A 208 -2.86 -2.42 -14.14
N ASP A 209 -3.49 -1.55 -13.35
CA ASP A 209 -3.25 -1.48 -11.92
C ASP A 209 -3.53 -2.81 -11.23
N LEU A 210 -2.52 -3.28 -10.49
CA LEU A 210 -2.57 -4.58 -9.85
C LEU A 210 -3.65 -4.67 -8.77
N THR A 211 -3.92 -3.59 -8.05
CA THR A 211 -4.88 -3.55 -6.93
C THR A 211 -6.31 -3.66 -7.44
N ASP A 212 -6.63 -2.93 -8.51
CA ASP A 212 -7.94 -3.00 -9.15
C ASP A 212 -8.16 -4.34 -9.84
N ASN A 213 -7.15 -4.84 -10.57
CA ASN A 213 -7.23 -6.15 -11.24
C ASN A 213 -7.37 -7.31 -10.26
N LYS A 214 -6.72 -7.25 -9.11
CA LYS A 214 -6.91 -8.19 -8.00
C LYS A 214 -8.37 -8.21 -7.54
N THR A 215 -8.94 -7.04 -7.31
CA THR A 215 -10.33 -6.91 -6.85
C THR A 215 -11.31 -7.44 -7.91
N LEU A 216 -11.05 -7.17 -9.19
CA LEU A 216 -11.79 -7.71 -10.32
C LEU A 216 -11.73 -9.23 -10.41
N LEU A 217 -10.53 -9.81 -10.30
CA LEU A 217 -10.33 -11.26 -10.31
C LEU A 217 -11.06 -11.95 -9.14
N ALA A 218 -11.02 -11.34 -7.96
CA ALA A 218 -11.78 -11.83 -6.80
C ALA A 218 -13.29 -11.84 -7.10
N LEU A 219 -13.83 -10.76 -7.69
CA LEU A 219 -15.25 -10.69 -8.04
C LEU A 219 -15.63 -11.73 -9.07
N ILE A 220 -14.84 -11.89 -10.14
CA ILE A 220 -15.06 -12.91 -11.17
C ILE A 220 -15.10 -14.31 -10.55
N GLY A 221 -14.14 -14.64 -9.68
CA GLY A 221 -14.11 -15.92 -8.97
C GLY A 221 -15.39 -16.17 -8.16
N TRP A 222 -15.87 -15.15 -7.44
CA TRP A 222 -17.11 -15.24 -6.66
C TRP A 222 -18.38 -15.30 -7.51
N LEU A 223 -18.41 -14.62 -8.66
CA LEU A 223 -19.52 -14.73 -9.62
C LEU A 223 -19.59 -16.12 -10.25
N ILE A 224 -18.45 -16.72 -10.59
CA ILE A 224 -18.37 -18.11 -11.07
C ILE A 224 -18.88 -19.07 -9.97
N ALA A 225 -18.45 -18.88 -8.71
CA ALA A 225 -18.94 -19.68 -7.59
C ALA A 225 -20.46 -19.54 -7.41
N LEU A 226 -21.00 -18.33 -7.53
CA LEU A 226 -22.45 -18.09 -7.46
C LEU A 226 -23.18 -18.77 -8.62
N PHE A 227 -22.63 -18.73 -9.84
CA PHE A 227 -23.20 -19.43 -10.99
C PHE A 227 -23.24 -20.95 -10.77
N MET A 228 -22.13 -21.53 -10.28
CA MET A 228 -22.05 -22.95 -9.93
C MET A 228 -23.05 -23.36 -8.85
N ILE A 229 -23.29 -22.49 -7.86
CA ILE A 229 -24.35 -22.65 -6.85
C ILE A 229 -25.73 -22.67 -7.52
N LYS A 230 -26.04 -21.65 -8.34
CA LYS A 230 -27.37 -21.52 -8.98
C LYS A 230 -27.67 -22.66 -9.96
N LYS A 231 -26.65 -23.21 -10.62
CA LYS A 231 -26.77 -24.35 -11.53
C LYS A 231 -26.64 -25.71 -10.84
N ASN A 232 -26.45 -25.73 -9.52
CA ASN A 232 -26.16 -26.93 -8.74
C ASN A 232 -24.99 -27.77 -9.32
N TYR A 233 -24.05 -27.10 -9.98
CA TYR A 233 -22.91 -27.73 -10.65
C TYR A 233 -21.68 -27.62 -9.74
N LYS A 234 -21.39 -28.70 -9.00
CA LYS A 234 -20.26 -28.77 -8.04
C LYS A 234 -20.12 -27.50 -7.16
N PRO A 235 -21.19 -27.06 -6.47
CA PRO A 235 -21.23 -25.75 -5.80
C PRO A 235 -20.11 -25.54 -4.77
N ASN A 236 -19.80 -26.56 -3.97
CA ASN A 236 -18.75 -26.48 -2.97
C ASN A 236 -17.36 -26.28 -3.59
N LEU A 237 -17.10 -26.90 -4.74
CA LEU A 237 -15.81 -26.74 -5.45
C LEU A 237 -15.64 -25.29 -5.91
N GLY A 238 -16.67 -24.70 -6.51
CA GLY A 238 -16.63 -23.30 -6.96
C GLY A 238 -16.33 -22.33 -5.82
N VAL A 239 -16.97 -22.51 -4.67
CA VAL A 239 -16.76 -21.69 -3.47
C VAL A 239 -15.37 -21.87 -2.87
N ILE A 240 -14.89 -23.11 -2.80
CA ILE A 240 -13.53 -23.39 -2.31
C ILE A 240 -12.51 -22.66 -3.21
N LEU A 241 -12.62 -22.82 -4.54
CA LEU A 241 -11.74 -22.15 -5.48
C LEU A 241 -11.82 -20.62 -5.36
N ALA A 242 -13.02 -20.04 -5.27
CA ALA A 242 -13.19 -18.59 -5.08
C ALA A 242 -12.57 -18.10 -3.77
N SER A 243 -12.73 -18.85 -2.68
CA SER A 243 -12.12 -18.51 -1.39
C SER A 243 -10.60 -18.57 -1.41
N ILE A 244 -10.02 -19.54 -2.13
CA ILE A 244 -8.56 -19.66 -2.33
C ILE A 244 -8.06 -18.51 -3.20
N ILE A 245 -8.74 -18.22 -4.32
CA ILE A 245 -8.41 -17.08 -5.20
C ILE A 245 -8.37 -15.79 -4.38
N MET A 246 -9.40 -15.53 -3.57
CA MET A 246 -9.46 -14.35 -2.73
C MET A 246 -8.34 -14.34 -1.68
N LEU A 247 -8.06 -15.46 -1.00
CA LEU A 247 -6.96 -15.54 -0.04
C LEU A 247 -5.60 -15.24 -0.71
N VAL A 248 -5.33 -15.84 -1.87
CA VAL A 248 -4.10 -15.60 -2.63
C VAL A 248 -3.98 -14.15 -3.05
N ILE A 249 -5.06 -13.55 -3.57
CA ILE A 249 -5.10 -12.15 -3.96
C ILE A 249 -4.74 -11.22 -2.79
N PHE A 250 -5.31 -11.50 -1.61
CA PHE A 250 -4.99 -10.74 -0.41
C PHE A 250 -3.55 -11.02 0.06
N LEU A 251 -2.98 -12.21 -0.13
CA LEU A 251 -1.57 -12.45 0.24
C LEU A 251 -0.59 -11.64 -0.62
N ILE A 252 -0.95 -11.24 -1.84
CA ILE A 252 -0.08 -10.40 -2.66
C ILE A 252 -0.12 -8.95 -2.12
N PRO A 253 1.02 -8.38 -1.65
CA PRO A 253 1.03 -7.06 -1.03
C PRO A 253 0.36 -5.97 -1.89
N HIS A 254 -0.39 -5.08 -1.23
CA HIS A 254 -0.98 -3.91 -1.87
C HIS A 254 0.13 -3.02 -2.44
N SER A 255 -0.12 -2.34 -3.57
CA SER A 255 0.78 -1.30 -4.10
C SER A 255 2.15 -1.76 -4.65
N LEU A 256 2.42 -3.06 -4.83
CA LEU A 256 3.65 -3.51 -5.52
C LEU A 256 3.75 -2.94 -6.95
N LEU A 257 2.60 -2.81 -7.64
CA LEU A 257 2.45 -2.24 -8.98
C LEU A 257 1.14 -1.43 -9.05
N GLY A 258 0.96 -0.52 -8.09
CA GLY A 258 -0.17 0.41 -8.10
C GLY A 258 0.19 1.70 -8.87
N SER A 259 -0.80 2.44 -9.35
CA SER A 259 -0.70 3.67 -10.16
C SER A 259 0.57 4.52 -9.89
N GLU A 260 1.25 4.87 -10.98
CA GLU A 260 2.50 5.63 -10.98
C GLU A 260 2.32 6.86 -11.87
N ALA A 261 2.75 8.03 -11.38
CA ALA A 261 2.79 9.23 -12.22
C ALA A 261 4.01 9.15 -13.16
N ASP A 262 3.81 9.41 -14.45
CA ASP A 262 4.89 9.47 -15.43
C ASP A 262 5.54 10.87 -15.41
N TYR A 263 6.74 10.95 -14.82
CA TYR A 263 7.50 12.20 -14.77
C TYR A 263 7.92 12.72 -16.14
N GLN A 264 8.03 11.86 -17.17
CA GLN A 264 8.34 12.31 -18.52
C GLN A 264 7.16 13.06 -19.15
N GLU A 265 5.93 12.65 -18.87
CA GLU A 265 4.74 13.39 -19.31
C GLU A 265 4.58 14.70 -18.53
N ILE A 266 4.85 14.69 -17.22
CA ILE A 266 4.77 15.90 -16.38
C ILE A 266 5.79 16.95 -16.84
N ASN A 267 7.04 16.55 -17.10
CA ASN A 267 8.08 17.46 -17.56
C ASN A 267 7.76 18.02 -18.96
N LYS A 268 7.17 17.22 -19.87
CA LYS A 268 6.70 17.71 -21.17
C LYS A 268 5.59 18.75 -21.03
N GLN A 269 4.57 18.48 -20.20
CA GLN A 269 3.47 19.42 -19.99
C GLN A 269 3.90 20.74 -19.31
N GLN A 270 4.90 20.69 -18.41
CA GLN A 270 5.49 21.89 -17.80
C GLN A 270 6.35 22.68 -18.79
N THR A 271 7.05 21.99 -19.70
CA THR A 271 7.83 22.64 -20.76
C THR A 271 6.89 23.31 -21.77
N GLU A 272 5.82 22.64 -22.20
CA GLU A 272 4.83 23.19 -23.13
C GLU A 272 4.11 24.43 -22.56
N ARG A 273 3.72 24.39 -21.26
CA ARG A 273 3.11 25.55 -20.57
C ARG A 273 4.06 26.72 -20.33
N SER A 274 5.37 26.50 -20.30
CA SER A 274 6.35 27.59 -20.16
C SER A 274 6.74 28.20 -21.50
N THR A 275 6.50 27.49 -22.62
CA THR A 275 6.66 28.04 -23.99
C THR A 275 5.43 28.77 -24.53
N GLU A 276 4.26 28.63 -23.90
CA GLU A 276 3.01 29.33 -24.27
C GLU A 276 2.80 30.67 -23.55
N ASN A 277 3.69 31.05 -22.62
CA ASN A 277 3.72 32.38 -21.97
C ASN A 277 4.87 33.24 -22.50
#